data_AF-A0AAP8T2G8-F1
#
_entry.id   AF-A0AAP8T2G8-F1
#
_cell.length_a   1.000
_cell.length_b   1.000
_cell.length_c   1.000
_cell.angle_alpha   90.00
_cell.angle_beta   90.00
_cell.angle_gamma   90.00
#
_symmetry.space_group_name_H-M   'P 1'
#
loop_
_entity.id
_entity.type
_entity.pdbx_description
1 polymer ?
#
loop_
_entity_poly.entity_id
_entity_poly.type
_entity_poly.pdbx_seq_one_letter_code
_entity_poly.pdbx_strand_id
1 'polypeptide(L)'
;IIGGIASYHGLPVTVIGHQRGKDTKENIRRNFGMPHPEGYRKALRLMKQAEKFNRPIITFIDTKGAYPGKAAEERGQSEAIARNLFEMAGLKVPTICIV
;
A
#
# COMPACT_ATOMS: atom_id res chain seq x y z
N ILE A 1 -5.14 1.88 3.08
CA ILE A 1 -4.05 0.87 2.99
C ILE A 1 -4.04 -0.05 4.20
N ILE A 2 -4.19 -1.35 3.95
CA ILE A 2 -3.91 -2.43 4.89
C ILE A 2 -2.66 -3.18 4.44
N GLY A 3 -2.05 -3.92 5.36
CA GLY A 3 -0.94 -4.78 5.01
C GLY A 3 -0.37 -5.49 6.23
N GLY A 4 0.36 -6.58 5.98
CA GLY A 4 0.88 -7.47 7.01
C GLY A 4 1.73 -8.59 6.42
N ILE A 5 2.19 -9.49 7.29
CA ILE A 5 2.94 -10.69 6.91
C ILE A 5 1.95 -11.86 6.88
N ALA A 6 2.06 -12.71 5.87
CA ALA A 6 1.26 -13.91 5.72
C ALA A 6 2.15 -15.08 5.24
N SER A 7 1.54 -16.26 5.09
CA SER A 7 2.18 -17.42 4.45
C SER A 7 1.40 -17.81 3.21
N TYR A 8 2.11 -18.11 2.12
CA TYR A 8 1.57 -18.62 0.87
C TYR A 8 2.31 -19.91 0.50
N HIS A 9 1.63 -21.05 0.53
CA HIS A 9 2.23 -22.38 0.36
C HIS A 9 3.49 -22.61 1.23
N GLY A 10 3.46 -22.14 2.48
CA GLY A 10 4.59 -22.25 3.41
C GLY A 10 5.65 -21.15 3.24
N LEU A 11 5.61 -20.35 2.18
CA LEU A 11 6.53 -19.23 1.97
C LEU A 11 6.04 -17.96 2.70
N PRO A 12 6.87 -17.30 3.54
CA PRO A 12 6.49 -16.05 4.16
C PRO A 12 6.45 -14.92 3.12
N VAL A 13 5.32 -14.22 3.04
CA VAL A 13 5.09 -13.13 2.08
C VAL A 13 4.61 -11.88 2.82
N THR A 14 4.87 -10.71 2.22
CA THR A 14 4.30 -9.44 2.68
C THR A 14 3.14 -9.07 1.77
N VAL A 15 1.95 -8.87 2.34
CA VAL A 15 0.74 -8.52 1.60
C VAL A 15 0.37 -7.08 1.91
N ILE A 16 0.08 -6.29 0.88
CA ILE A 16 -0.32 -4.88 1.00
C ILE A 16 -1.52 -4.64 0.08
N GLY A 17 -2.49 -3.83 0.48
CA GLY A 17 -3.61 -3.54 -0.38
C GLY A 17 -4.46 -2.35 0.01
N HIS A 18 -5.28 -1.93 -0.94
CA HIS A 18 -6.40 -1.06 -0.67
C HIS A 18 -7.51 -1.83 0.05
N GLN A 19 -8.32 -1.14 0.84
CA GLN A 19 -9.45 -1.74 1.55
C GLN A 19 -10.61 -0.77 1.41
N ARG A 20 -11.51 -1.01 0.45
CA ARG A 20 -12.63 -0.13 0.15
C ARG A 20 -13.72 -0.13 1.23
N GLY A 21 -13.96 -1.29 1.84
CA GLY A 21 -14.99 -1.50 2.86
C GLY A 21 -16.24 -2.18 2.29
N LYS A 22 -16.92 -3.00 3.09
CA LYS A 22 -18.04 -3.85 2.64
C LYS A 22 -19.40 -3.16 2.70
N ASP A 23 -19.56 -2.18 3.59
CA ASP A 23 -20.80 -1.44 3.80
C ASP A 23 -20.54 0.07 3.83
N THR A 24 -21.61 0.88 3.91
CA THR A 24 -21.51 2.35 3.91
C THR A 24 -20.65 2.90 5.04
N LYS A 25 -20.77 2.33 6.24
CA LYS A 25 -20.03 2.80 7.43
C LYS A 25 -18.54 2.49 7.29
N GLU A 26 -18.20 1.31 6.79
CA GLU A 26 -16.83 0.91 6.51
C GLU A 26 -16.23 1.71 5.36
N ASN A 27 -16.99 1.94 4.29
CA ASN A 27 -16.57 2.78 3.16
C ASN A 27 -16.16 4.18 3.65
N ILE A 28 -16.97 4.83 4.47
CA ILE A 28 -16.63 6.13 5.06
C ILE A 28 -15.36 6.03 5.92
N ARG A 29 -15.29 5.03 6.82
CA ARG A 29 -14.11 4.85 7.70
C ARG A 29 -12.81 4.58 6.92
N ARG A 30 -12.92 3.95 5.75
CA ARG A 30 -11.79 3.57 4.91
C ARG A 30 -11.52 4.54 3.77
N ASN A 31 -12.20 5.68 3.74
CA ASN A 31 -12.14 6.65 2.65
C ASN A 31 -12.39 6.00 1.27
N PHE A 32 -13.29 5.02 1.19
CA PHE A 32 -13.64 4.29 -0.04
C PHE A 32 -12.42 3.63 -0.71
N GLY A 33 -11.39 3.29 0.08
CA GLY A 33 -10.15 2.71 -0.42
C GLY A 33 -9.15 3.74 -0.94
N MET A 34 -9.48 5.03 -0.94
CA MET A 34 -8.64 6.13 -1.41
C MET A 34 -7.66 6.57 -0.31
N PRO A 35 -6.35 6.28 -0.44
CA PRO A 35 -5.41 6.54 0.63
C PRO A 35 -4.92 7.99 0.65
N HIS A 36 -4.64 8.48 1.85
CA HIS A 36 -3.83 9.67 2.12
C HIS A 36 -2.31 9.34 2.03
N PRO A 37 -1.42 10.35 2.05
CA PRO A 37 0.03 10.11 1.91
C PRO A 37 0.61 9.16 2.97
N GLU A 38 0.13 9.23 4.20
CA GLU A 38 0.49 8.29 5.27
C GLU A 38 0.22 6.81 4.91
N GLY A 39 -0.79 6.55 4.07
CA GLY A 39 -1.07 5.23 3.55
C GLY A 39 0.04 4.70 2.64
N TYR A 40 0.53 5.55 1.73
CA TYR A 40 1.67 5.23 0.86
C TYR A 40 2.98 5.10 1.64
N ARG A 41 3.22 5.96 2.63
CA ARG A 41 4.39 5.83 3.53
C ARG A 41 4.35 4.54 4.33
N LYS A 42 3.18 4.14 4.82
CA LYS A 42 2.97 2.84 5.47
C LYS A 42 3.24 1.67 4.51
N ALA A 43 2.77 1.74 3.27
CA ALA A 43 3.01 0.71 2.26
C ALA A 43 4.52 0.54 2.01
N LEU A 44 5.23 1.63 1.73
CA LEU A 44 6.68 1.62 1.53
C LEU A 44 7.44 1.04 2.73
N ARG A 45 7.07 1.42 3.96
CA ARG A 45 7.66 0.85 5.18
C ARG A 45 7.53 -0.67 5.22
N LEU A 46 6.37 -1.22 4.85
CA LEU A 46 6.15 -2.67 4.79
C LEU A 46 6.96 -3.32 3.67
N MET A 47 7.06 -2.69 2.50
CA MET A 47 7.89 -3.18 1.38
C MET A 47 9.37 -3.25 1.75
N LYS A 48 9.91 -2.21 2.42
CA LYS A 48 11.29 -2.24 2.93
C LYS A 48 11.53 -3.31 3.99
N GLN A 49 10.54 -3.59 4.83
CA GLN A 49 10.61 -4.72 5.75
C GLN A 49 10.58 -6.06 5.00
N ALA A 50 9.80 -6.18 3.92
CA ALA A 50 9.81 -7.38 3.09
C ALA A 50 11.19 -7.62 2.47
N GLU A 51 11.77 -6.57 1.88
CA GLU A 51 13.12 -6.59 1.31
C GLU A 51 14.19 -6.98 2.34
N LYS A 52 14.18 -6.37 3.54
CA LYS A 52 15.13 -6.69 4.62
C LYS A 52 15.17 -8.18 4.97
N PHE A 53 14.03 -8.86 4.89
CA PHE A 53 13.89 -10.26 5.26
C PHE A 53 13.69 -11.18 4.05
N ASN A 54 14.00 -10.70 2.84
CA ASN A 54 13.90 -11.44 1.59
C ASN A 54 12.53 -12.10 1.35
N ARG A 55 11.44 -11.42 1.74
CA ARG A 55 10.07 -11.90 1.53
C ARG A 55 9.49 -11.33 0.23
N PRO A 56 8.84 -12.14 -0.62
CA PRO A 56 8.07 -11.62 -1.73
C PRO A 56 6.96 -10.67 -1.27
N ILE A 57 6.63 -9.71 -2.14
CA ILE A 57 5.57 -8.72 -1.91
C ILE A 57 4.40 -9.02 -2.85
N ILE A 58 3.19 -9.08 -2.30
CA ILE A 58 1.94 -9.20 -3.06
C ILE A 58 1.11 -7.95 -2.79
N THR A 59 0.70 -7.25 -3.84
CA THR A 59 -0.13 -6.05 -3.73
C THR A 59 -1.49 -6.21 -4.41
N PHE A 60 -2.54 -5.71 -3.74
CA PHE A 60 -3.91 -5.66 -4.25
C PHE A 60 -4.35 -4.20 -4.49
N ILE A 61 -4.63 -3.88 -5.76
CA ILE A 61 -4.90 -2.53 -6.24
C ILE A 61 -6.41 -2.34 -6.47
N ASP A 62 -7.15 -2.12 -5.38
CA ASP A 62 -8.59 -1.77 -5.43
C ASP A 62 -8.84 -0.35 -4.91
N THR A 63 -8.53 0.64 -5.74
CA THR A 63 -8.80 2.05 -5.41
C THR A 63 -9.28 2.82 -6.63
N LYS A 64 -10.14 3.82 -6.39
CA LYS A 64 -10.50 4.83 -7.40
C LYS A 64 -9.40 5.86 -7.63
N GLY A 65 -8.40 5.92 -6.74
CA GLY A 65 -7.29 6.85 -6.80
C GLY A 65 -6.78 7.26 -5.42
N ALA A 66 -5.74 8.08 -5.40
CA ALA A 66 -5.29 8.76 -4.19
C ALA A 66 -6.36 9.75 -3.70
N TYR A 67 -6.47 9.97 -2.39
CA TYR A 67 -7.46 10.92 -1.87
C TYR A 67 -7.11 12.37 -2.27
N PRO A 68 -7.98 13.10 -3.02
CA PRO A 68 -7.68 14.44 -3.53
C PRO A 68 -8.25 15.50 -2.56
N GLY A 69 -7.60 15.71 -1.42
CA GLY A 69 -8.08 16.67 -0.42
C GLY A 69 -6.97 17.55 0.14
N LYS A 70 -7.34 18.74 0.63
CA LYS A 70 -6.42 19.74 1.19
C LYS A 70 -5.39 19.15 2.15
N ALA A 71 -5.85 18.35 3.11
CA ALA A 71 -4.98 17.75 4.10
C ALA A 71 -4.03 16.70 3.52
N ALA A 72 -4.39 16.05 2.40
CA ALA A 72 -3.48 15.15 1.69
C ALA A 72 -2.36 15.95 0.99
N GLU A 73 -2.69 17.07 0.37
CA GLU A 73 -1.73 17.97 -0.27
C GLU A 73 -0.75 18.57 0.74
N GLU A 74 -1.26 19.11 1.85
CA GLU A 74 -0.43 19.66 2.94
C GLU A 74 0.54 18.62 3.53
N ARG A 75 0.17 17.34 3.47
CA ARG A 75 1.00 16.21 3.94
C ARG A 75 1.86 15.58 2.84
N GLY A 76 1.88 16.13 1.62
CA GLY A 76 2.71 15.68 0.52
C GLY A 76 2.19 14.42 -0.18
N GLN A 77 0.97 14.45 -0.72
CA GLN A 77 0.41 13.35 -1.50
C GLN A 77 1.30 12.98 -2.71
N SER A 78 1.72 14.00 -3.47
CA SER A 78 2.60 13.83 -4.64
C SER A 78 3.96 13.24 -4.27
N GLU A 79 4.59 13.74 -3.20
CA GLU A 79 5.87 13.22 -2.69
C GLU A 79 5.74 11.76 -2.28
N ALA A 80 4.69 11.41 -1.53
CA ALA A 80 4.51 10.05 -1.04
C ALA A 80 4.36 9.04 -2.19
N ILE A 81 3.63 9.40 -3.25
CA ILE A 81 3.49 8.58 -4.46
C ILE A 81 4.83 8.50 -5.20
N ALA A 82 5.49 9.63 -5.48
CA ALA A 82 6.75 9.68 -6.20
C ALA A 82 7.85 8.88 -5.48
N ARG A 83 7.95 9.00 -4.15
CA ARG A 83 8.90 8.23 -3.33
C ARG A 83 8.63 6.74 -3.39
N ASN A 84 7.35 6.33 -3.38
CA ASN A 84 7.00 4.91 -3.55
C ASN A 84 7.46 4.39 -4.91
N LEU A 85 7.19 5.11 -6.01
CA LEU A 85 7.62 4.71 -7.36
C LEU A 85 9.15 4.55 -7.43
N PHE A 86 9.89 5.54 -6.92
CA PHE A 86 11.35 5.53 -6.92
C PHE A 86 11.92 4.35 -6.12
N GLU A 87 11.41 4.13 -4.91
CA GLU A 87 11.91 3.07 -4.03
C GLU A 87 11.50 1.67 -4.49
N MET A 88 10.30 1.53 -5.07
CA MET A 88 9.80 0.26 -5.59
C MET A 88 10.60 -0.21 -6.81
N ALA A 89 11.08 0.72 -7.64
CA ALA A 89 11.93 0.40 -8.79
C ALA A 89 13.26 -0.27 -8.38
N GLY A 90 13.72 -0.04 -7.14
CA GLY A 90 14.96 -0.60 -6.60
C GLY A 90 14.77 -1.81 -5.68
N LEU A 91 13.55 -2.32 -5.48
CA LEU A 91 13.32 -3.46 -4.58
C LEU A 91 13.97 -4.73 -5.11
N LYS A 92 14.66 -5.45 -4.22
CA LYS A 92 15.41 -6.68 -4.55
C LYS A 92 14.62 -7.98 -4.38
N VAL A 93 13.33 -7.89 -4.04
CA VAL A 93 12.45 -9.05 -3.83
C VAL A 93 11.37 -9.12 -4.91
N PRO A 94 10.89 -10.33 -5.26
CA PRO A 94 9.79 -10.48 -6.20
C PRO A 94 8.57 -9.69 -5.73
N THR A 95 8.02 -8.86 -6.62
CA THR A 95 6.85 -8.02 -6.34
C THR A 95 5.77 -8.31 -7.38
N ILE A 96 4.61 -8.77 -6.92
CA ILE A 96 3.45 -9.07 -7.76
C ILE A 96 2.34 -8.07 -7.44
N CYS A 97 1.75 -7.49 -8.48
CA CYS A 97 0.67 -6.51 -8.37
C CYS A 97 -0.57 -7.05 -9.09
N ILE A 98 -1.71 -7.06 -8.40
CA ILE A 98 -3.00 -7.51 -8.92
C ILE A 98 -3.99 -6.34 -8.79
N VAL A 99 -4.68 -6.02 -9.88
CA VAL A 99 -5.72 -4.98 -9.95
C VAL A 99 -7.09 -5.63 -9.80
#